data_AF-A0A4P6L598-F1
#
_entry.id   AF-A0A4P6L598-F1
#
_cell.length_a   1.000
_cell.length_b   1.000
_cell.length_c   1.000
_cell.angle_alpha   90.00
_cell.angle_beta   90.00
_cell.angle_gamma   90.00
#
_symmetry.space_group_name_H-M   'P 1'
#
loop_
_entity.id
_entity.type
_entity.pdbx_description
1 polymer ?
#
loop_
_entity_poly.entity_id
_entity_poly.type
_entity_poly.pdbx_seq_one_letter_code
_entity_poly.pdbx_strand_id
1 'polypeptide(L)'
;MALLTVTEAARLARRSRASIYRDLEKGRLDKVFTADGTLKIDSVALARAYGEIGRREEPGAPGASPAATDKAIQAVLRQVDGGGADDAAREAAMEVAMLRERLAACEHRMALLERIAQLEKATRQAADVTWRERLQAKDEVIGAMKLALSRPQPPARDDSWPTWGHGGGLAAGADKRAIN
;
A
#
# COMPACT_ATOMS: atom_id res chain seq x y z
N MET A 1 67.28 -7.67 -25.97
CA MET A 1 66.47 -7.31 -24.79
C MET A 1 65.05 -7.06 -25.29
N ALA A 2 64.05 -7.74 -24.72
CA ALA A 2 62.65 -7.58 -25.15
C ALA A 2 61.95 -6.58 -24.23
N LEU A 3 61.30 -5.58 -24.83
CA LEU A 3 60.49 -4.60 -24.11
C LEU A 3 59.04 -5.08 -24.06
N LEU A 4 58.53 -5.32 -22.85
CA LEU A 4 57.22 -5.91 -22.59
C LEU A 4 56.26 -4.86 -22.05
N THR A 5 54.99 -4.97 -22.43
CA THR A 5 53.92 -4.22 -21.77
C THR A 5 53.71 -4.73 -20.34
N VAL A 6 53.09 -3.92 -19.48
CA VAL A 6 52.74 -4.33 -18.10
C VAL A 6 51.91 -5.60 -18.08
N THR A 7 51.04 -5.79 -19.07
CA THR A 7 50.18 -6.97 -19.19
C THR A 7 50.95 -8.23 -19.56
N GLU A 8 51.94 -8.11 -20.46
CA GLU A 8 52.82 -9.22 -20.84
C GLU A 8 53.77 -9.57 -19.70
N ALA A 9 54.34 -8.57 -19.04
CA ALA A 9 55.17 -8.75 -17.85
C ALA A 9 54.40 -9.44 -16.72
N ALA A 10 53.16 -9.03 -16.44
CA ALA A 10 52.29 -9.67 -15.46
C ALA A 10 52.04 -11.15 -15.80
N ARG A 11 51.79 -11.45 -17.08
CA ARG A 11 51.58 -12.81 -17.56
C ARG A 11 52.84 -13.67 -17.43
N LEU A 12 53.99 -13.13 -17.79
CA LEU A 12 55.28 -13.82 -17.74
C LEU A 12 55.76 -14.05 -16.30
N ALA A 13 55.58 -13.06 -15.42
CA ALA A 13 55.90 -13.17 -13.99
C ALA A 13 54.84 -13.92 -13.16
N ARG A 14 53.70 -14.31 -13.77
CA ARG A 14 52.50 -14.87 -13.11
C ARG A 14 52.05 -14.05 -11.88
N ARG A 15 52.09 -12.73 -11.98
CA ARG A 15 51.63 -11.80 -10.92
C ARG A 15 50.48 -10.94 -11.43
N SER A 16 49.69 -10.40 -10.51
CA SER A 16 48.65 -9.45 -10.87
C SER A 16 49.28 -8.15 -11.39
N ARG A 17 48.59 -7.47 -12.32
CA ARG A 17 49.03 -6.17 -12.86
C ARG A 17 49.27 -5.14 -11.74
N ALA A 18 48.46 -5.18 -10.68
CA ALA A 18 48.62 -4.32 -9.51
C ALA A 18 49.93 -4.56 -8.75
N SER A 19 50.44 -5.80 -8.71
CA SER A 19 51.73 -6.08 -8.11
C SER A 19 52.88 -5.55 -8.98
N ILE A 20 52.76 -5.65 -10.30
CA ILE A 20 53.75 -5.05 -11.23
C ILE A 20 53.80 -3.52 -11.05
N TYR A 21 52.66 -2.84 -10.96
CA TYR A 21 52.64 -1.39 -10.71
C TYR A 21 53.25 -1.02 -9.35
N ARG A 22 52.93 -1.77 -8.29
CA ARG A 22 53.55 -1.54 -6.97
C ARG A 22 55.07 -1.73 -6.98
N ASP A 23 55.57 -2.72 -7.71
CA ASP A 23 57.01 -2.96 -7.80
C ASP A 23 57.73 -1.93 -8.68
N LEU A 24 57.04 -1.33 -9.67
CA LEU A 24 57.51 -0.16 -10.43
C LEU A 24 57.53 1.11 -9.58
N GLU A 25 56.57 1.30 -8.67
CA GLU A 25 56.53 2.43 -7.73
C GLU A 25 57.62 2.32 -6.67
N LYS A 26 57.90 1.09 -6.20
CA LYS A 26 58.95 0.80 -5.21
C LYS A 26 60.37 0.79 -5.79
N GLY A 27 60.52 1.00 -7.10
CA GLY A 27 61.83 1.00 -7.78
C GLY A 27 62.48 -0.38 -7.88
N ARG A 28 61.71 -1.46 -7.72
CA ARG A 28 62.21 -2.83 -7.92
C ARG A 28 62.27 -3.22 -9.40
N LEU A 29 61.47 -2.55 -10.22
CA LEU A 29 61.46 -2.67 -11.68
C LEU A 29 61.73 -1.29 -12.29
N ASP A 30 62.54 -1.27 -13.35
CA ASP A 30 62.84 -0.05 -14.09
C ASP A 30 61.72 0.30 -15.07
N LYS A 31 61.35 1.57 -15.11
CA LYS A 31 60.38 2.14 -16.06
C LYS A 31 61.11 2.54 -17.33
N VAL A 32 60.84 1.85 -18.45
CA VAL A 32 61.40 2.22 -19.76
C VAL A 32 60.30 2.83 -20.60
N PHE A 33 60.44 4.10 -20.97
CA PHE A 33 59.51 4.77 -21.87
C PHE A 33 59.99 4.63 -23.31
N THR A 34 59.12 4.18 -24.21
CA THR A 34 59.39 4.17 -25.65
C THR A 34 59.23 5.59 -26.22
N ALA A 35 59.75 5.87 -27.42
CA ALA A 35 59.58 7.16 -28.09
C ALA A 35 58.11 7.62 -28.20
N ASP A 36 57.18 6.67 -28.22
CA ASP A 36 55.72 6.89 -28.23
C ASP A 36 55.11 7.19 -26.84
N GLY A 37 55.93 7.34 -25.80
CA GLY A 37 55.49 7.62 -24.43
C GLY A 37 54.89 6.42 -23.68
N THR A 38 54.80 5.24 -24.31
CA THR A 38 54.26 4.03 -23.65
C THR A 38 55.26 3.41 -22.68
N LEU A 39 54.79 3.07 -21.49
CA LEU A 39 55.57 2.35 -20.47
C LEU A 39 55.80 0.90 -20.88
N LYS A 40 57.07 0.52 -21.00
CA LYS A 40 57.53 -0.85 -21.20
C LYS A 40 58.50 -1.25 -20.09
N ILE A 41 58.59 -2.56 -19.87
CA ILE A 41 59.44 -3.18 -18.86
C ILE A 41 60.42 -4.07 -19.60
N ASP A 42 61.70 -3.95 -19.30
CA ASP A 42 62.71 -4.85 -19.87
C ASP A 42 62.57 -6.26 -19.27
N SER A 43 62.46 -7.24 -20.16
CA SER A 43 62.54 -8.68 -19.87
C SER A 43 63.71 -9.07 -18.94
N VAL A 44 64.87 -8.41 -19.04
CA VAL A 44 66.04 -8.70 -18.17
C VAL A 44 65.84 -8.15 -16.76
N ALA A 45 65.31 -6.94 -16.63
CA ALA A 45 64.94 -6.36 -15.34
C ALA A 45 63.85 -7.20 -14.66
N LEU A 46 62.88 -7.68 -15.44
CA LEU A 46 61.82 -8.57 -14.96
C LEU A 46 62.38 -9.89 -14.44
N ALA A 47 63.32 -10.51 -15.16
CA ALA A 47 63.96 -11.75 -14.74
C ALA A 47 64.85 -11.57 -13.50
N ARG A 48 65.52 -10.42 -13.35
CA ARG A 48 66.28 -10.11 -12.12
C ARG A 48 65.35 -9.91 -10.92
N ALA A 49 64.25 -9.21 -11.11
CA ALA A 49 63.33 -8.88 -10.02
C ALA A 49 62.55 -10.10 -9.51
N TYR A 50 62.15 -11.01 -10.40
CA TYR A 50 61.28 -12.14 -10.09
C TYR A 50 61.90 -13.52 -10.28
N GLY A 51 63.14 -13.63 -10.75
CA GLY A 51 63.83 -14.90 -11.00
C GLY A 51 63.47 -15.53 -12.36
N GLU A 52 63.76 -16.83 -12.52
CA GLU A 52 63.52 -17.59 -13.75
C GLU A 52 62.05 -17.49 -14.20
N ILE A 53 61.82 -16.64 -15.21
CA ILE A 53 60.52 -16.42 -15.83
C ILE A 53 60.08 -17.74 -16.48
N GLY A 54 59.06 -18.38 -15.90
CA GLY A 54 58.45 -19.59 -16.47
C GLY A 54 58.71 -20.89 -15.71
N ARG A 55 59.46 -20.89 -14.59
CA ARG A 55 59.56 -22.11 -13.77
C ARG A 55 58.22 -22.37 -13.07
N ARG A 56 57.62 -23.54 -13.36
CA ARG A 56 56.49 -24.11 -12.62
C ARG A 56 56.95 -24.31 -11.17
N GLU A 57 56.42 -23.53 -10.24
CA GLU A 57 56.64 -23.77 -8.81
C GLU A 57 56.20 -25.21 -8.46
N GLU A 58 57.06 -25.92 -7.74
CA GLU A 58 56.73 -27.18 -7.09
C GLU A 58 55.57 -26.98 -6.09
N PRO A 59 54.72 -28.00 -5.90
CA PRO A 59 53.47 -27.88 -5.14
C PRO A 59 53.76 -27.77 -3.64
N GLY A 60 53.81 -26.56 -3.10
CA GLY A 60 54.09 -26.38 -1.67
C GLY A 60 53.78 -25.03 -1.02
N ALA A 61 53.17 -24.07 -1.73
CA ALA A 61 52.71 -22.82 -1.08
C ALA A 61 51.27 -22.99 -0.54
N PRO A 62 50.95 -22.51 0.68
CA PRO A 62 49.63 -22.64 1.28
C PRO A 62 48.66 -21.61 0.66
N GLY A 63 48.30 -21.83 -0.61
CA GLY A 63 47.14 -21.21 -1.23
C GLY A 63 45.93 -22.08 -0.97
N ALA A 64 44.79 -21.47 -0.59
CA ALA A 64 43.53 -22.18 -0.41
C ALA A 64 43.29 -23.12 -1.60
N SER A 65 43.02 -24.39 -1.30
CA SER A 65 42.84 -25.38 -2.36
C SER A 65 41.70 -24.94 -3.29
N PRO A 66 41.75 -25.27 -4.59
CA PRO A 66 40.66 -24.97 -5.51
C PRO A 66 39.29 -25.43 -4.98
N ALA A 67 39.26 -26.56 -4.26
CA ALA A 67 38.08 -27.07 -3.59
C ALA A 67 37.58 -26.19 -2.42
N ALA A 68 38.47 -25.51 -1.69
CA ALA A 68 38.09 -24.57 -0.64
C ALA A 68 37.47 -23.29 -1.22
N THR A 69 37.99 -22.80 -2.34
CA THR A 69 37.40 -21.66 -3.07
C THR A 69 36.04 -22.01 -3.65
N ASP A 70 35.89 -23.20 -4.25
CA ASP A 70 34.63 -23.64 -4.83
C ASP A 70 33.55 -23.84 -3.76
N LYS A 71 33.94 -24.36 -2.59
CA LYS A 71 33.06 -24.46 -1.41
C LYS A 71 32.64 -23.10 -0.86
N ALA A 72 33.52 -22.10 -0.88
CA ALA A 72 33.19 -20.74 -0.47
C ALA A 72 32.21 -20.07 -1.45
N ILE A 73 32.40 -20.29 -2.76
CA ILE A 73 31.48 -19.78 -3.79
C ILE A 73 30.09 -20.41 -3.63
N GLN A 74 30.00 -21.74 -3.44
CA GLN A 74 28.71 -22.40 -3.21
C GLN A 74 28.02 -21.95 -1.92
N ALA A 75 28.78 -21.65 -0.86
CA ALA A 75 28.22 -21.14 0.39
C ALA A 75 27.59 -19.74 0.21
N VAL A 76 28.26 -18.85 -0.54
CA VAL A 76 27.74 -17.52 -0.85
C VAL A 76 26.49 -17.58 -1.72
N LEU A 77 26.49 -18.45 -2.75
CA LEU A 77 25.31 -18.63 -3.61
C LEU A 77 24.11 -19.13 -2.80
N ARG A 78 24.28 -20.12 -1.91
CA ARG A 78 23.19 -20.57 -1.02
C ARG A 78 22.69 -19.48 -0.07
N GLN A 79 23.57 -18.59 0.39
CA GLN A 79 23.19 -17.49 1.27
C GLN A 79 22.36 -16.43 0.53
N VAL A 80 22.67 -16.17 -0.74
CA VAL A 80 21.92 -15.25 -1.60
C VAL A 80 20.58 -15.86 -2.01
N ASP A 81 20.56 -17.14 -2.37
CA ASP A 81 19.35 -17.82 -2.86
C ASP A 81 18.34 -18.13 -1.73
N GLY A 82 18.82 -18.45 -0.51
CA GLY A 82 17.96 -18.98 0.56
C GLY A 82 17.45 -17.96 1.58
N GLY A 83 18.04 -16.77 1.69
CA GLY A 83 17.69 -15.80 2.74
C GLY A 83 16.80 -14.65 2.24
N GLY A 84 17.23 -13.96 1.20
CA GLY A 84 16.58 -12.71 0.78
C GLY A 84 15.27 -12.89 0.03
N ALA A 85 15.14 -13.96 -0.76
CA ALA A 85 13.96 -14.21 -1.57
C ALA A 85 12.75 -14.63 -0.72
N ASP A 86 12.96 -15.51 0.26
CA ASP A 86 11.89 -16.00 1.14
C ASP A 86 11.40 -14.92 2.11
N ASP A 87 12.31 -14.07 2.62
CA ASP A 87 11.94 -12.96 3.50
C ASP A 87 11.17 -11.87 2.74
N ALA A 88 11.61 -11.51 1.52
CA ALA A 88 10.88 -10.57 0.67
C ALA A 88 9.49 -11.11 0.26
N ALA A 89 9.38 -12.42 -0.02
CA ALA A 89 8.10 -13.04 -0.33
C ALA A 89 7.14 -13.04 0.88
N ARG A 90 7.66 -13.25 2.10
CA ARG A 90 6.88 -13.16 3.34
C ARG A 90 6.40 -11.73 3.59
N GLU A 91 7.27 -10.75 3.44
CA GLU A 91 6.92 -9.33 3.60
C GLU A 91 5.83 -8.92 2.60
N ALA A 92 6.00 -9.27 1.32
CA ALA A 92 4.98 -9.04 0.30
C ALA A 92 3.65 -9.75 0.61
N ALA A 93 3.69 -10.99 1.13
CA ALA A 93 2.48 -11.71 1.53
C ALA A 93 1.76 -11.02 2.71
N MET A 94 2.51 -10.48 3.67
CA MET A 94 1.94 -9.70 4.78
C MET A 94 1.32 -8.39 4.29
N GLU A 95 1.99 -7.67 3.38
CA GLU A 95 1.44 -6.46 2.76
C GLU A 95 0.14 -6.77 2.00
N VAL A 96 0.12 -7.84 1.21
CA VAL A 96 -1.09 -8.26 0.48
C VAL A 96 -2.22 -8.63 1.45
N ALA A 97 -1.92 -9.30 2.55
CA ALA A 97 -2.93 -9.62 3.58
C ALA A 97 -3.51 -8.34 4.20
N MET A 98 -2.67 -7.38 4.55
CA MET A 98 -3.09 -6.09 5.10
C MET A 98 -3.93 -5.29 4.10
N LEU A 99 -3.54 -5.26 2.83
CA LEU A 99 -4.29 -4.58 1.78
C LEU A 99 -5.66 -5.22 1.55
N ARG A 100 -5.76 -6.56 1.62
CA ARG A 100 -7.04 -7.27 1.53
C ARG A 100 -7.95 -6.96 2.72
N GLU A 101 -7.41 -6.89 3.93
CA GLU A 101 -8.17 -6.50 5.12
C GLU A 101 -8.69 -5.06 5.01
N ARG A 102 -7.84 -4.12 4.60
CA ARG A 102 -8.23 -2.71 4.37
C ARG A 102 -9.29 -2.60 3.27
N LEU A 103 -9.17 -3.37 2.19
CA LEU A 103 -10.17 -3.42 1.13
C LEU A 103 -11.52 -3.92 1.66
N ALA A 104 -11.52 -5.02 2.40
CA ALA A 104 -12.74 -5.57 3.01
C ALA A 104 -13.42 -4.58 3.96
N ALA A 105 -12.63 -3.84 4.75
CA ALA A 105 -13.16 -2.79 5.62
C ALA A 105 -13.79 -1.63 4.83
N CYS A 106 -13.16 -1.22 3.72
CA CYS A 106 -13.72 -0.22 2.82
C CYS A 106 -15.02 -0.69 2.15
N GLU A 107 -15.06 -1.93 1.65
CA GLU A 107 -16.25 -2.54 1.05
C GLU A 107 -17.40 -2.61 2.06
N HIS A 108 -17.12 -3.03 3.30
CA HIS A 108 -18.12 -3.04 4.36
C HIS A 108 -18.69 -1.63 4.64
N ARG A 109 -17.82 -0.61 4.71
CA ARG A 109 -18.24 0.78 4.91
C ARG A 109 -19.11 1.28 3.76
N MET A 110 -18.77 0.95 2.51
CA MET A 110 -19.59 1.31 1.35
C MET A 110 -20.98 0.67 1.43
N ALA A 111 -21.05 -0.63 1.75
CA ALA A 111 -22.32 -1.33 1.90
C ALA A 111 -23.21 -0.71 3.00
N LEU A 112 -22.62 -0.28 4.12
CA LEU A 112 -23.36 0.43 5.18
C LEU A 112 -23.90 1.78 4.70
N LEU A 113 -23.09 2.56 3.97
CA LEU A 113 -23.52 3.85 3.44
C LEU A 113 -24.64 3.70 2.40
N GLU A 114 -24.55 2.71 1.52
CA GLU A 114 -25.62 2.39 0.57
C GLU A 114 -26.90 2.01 1.30
N ARG A 115 -26.81 1.21 2.37
CA ARG A 115 -27.96 0.83 3.18
C ARG A 115 -28.59 2.05 3.86
N ILE A 116 -27.80 2.96 4.40
CA ILE A 116 -28.29 4.22 5.00
C ILE A 116 -29.02 5.05 3.94
N ALA A 117 -28.42 5.25 2.76
CA ALA A 117 -29.04 6.01 1.68
C ALA A 117 -30.37 5.39 1.22
N GLN A 118 -30.47 4.05 1.15
CA GLN A 118 -31.72 3.36 0.86
C GLN A 118 -32.79 3.60 1.92
N LEU A 119 -32.41 3.54 3.21
CA LEU A 119 -33.33 3.80 4.31
C LEU A 119 -33.81 5.26 4.29
N GLU A 120 -32.93 6.23 4.07
CA GLU A 120 -33.32 7.64 3.92
C GLU A 120 -34.25 7.88 2.74
N LYS A 121 -34.01 7.21 1.61
CA LYS A 121 -34.92 7.28 0.46
C LYS A 121 -36.28 6.70 0.80
N ALA A 122 -36.33 5.55 1.47
CA ALA A 122 -37.58 4.91 1.88
C ALA A 122 -38.36 5.78 2.89
N THR A 123 -37.69 6.41 3.85
CA THR A 123 -38.35 7.30 4.81
C THR A 123 -38.92 8.56 4.14
N ARG A 124 -38.20 9.16 3.19
CA ARG A 124 -38.73 10.29 2.39
C ARG A 124 -39.96 9.88 1.58
N GLN A 125 -39.91 8.72 0.92
CA GLN A 125 -41.05 8.21 0.16
C GLN A 125 -42.28 7.94 1.04
N ALA A 126 -42.09 7.37 2.23
CA ALA A 126 -43.18 7.17 3.18
C ALA A 126 -43.77 8.51 3.67
N ALA A 127 -42.92 9.49 3.96
CA ALA A 127 -43.37 10.83 4.33
C ALA A 127 -44.17 11.49 3.19
N ASP A 128 -43.73 11.37 1.93
CA ASP A 128 -44.43 11.90 0.77
C ASP A 128 -45.81 11.26 0.55
N VAL A 129 -45.95 9.96 0.84
CA VAL A 129 -47.24 9.26 0.76
C VAL A 129 -48.19 9.79 1.84
N THR A 130 -47.75 9.81 3.10
CA THR A 130 -48.59 10.32 4.21
C THR A 130 -48.93 11.81 4.05
N TRP A 131 -48.06 12.61 3.43
CA TRP A 131 -48.36 13.99 3.08
C TRP A 131 -49.44 14.09 2.01
N ARG A 132 -49.33 13.30 0.93
CA ARG A 132 -50.34 13.25 -0.14
C ARG A 132 -51.71 12.83 0.36
N GLU A 133 -51.77 11.79 1.21
CA GLU A 133 -53.02 11.35 1.85
C GLU A 133 -53.66 12.48 2.69
N ARG A 134 -52.86 13.18 3.49
CA ARG A 134 -53.34 14.34 4.26
C ARG A 134 -53.83 15.49 3.38
N LEU A 135 -53.20 15.71 2.23
CA LEU A 135 -53.63 16.72 1.28
C LEU A 135 -54.97 16.34 0.64
N GLN A 136 -55.11 15.09 0.20
CA GLN A 136 -56.35 14.54 -0.35
C GLN A 136 -57.51 14.63 0.65
N ALA A 137 -57.29 14.21 1.91
CA ALA A 137 -58.30 14.33 2.95
C ALA A 137 -58.74 15.78 3.20
N LYS A 138 -57.80 16.75 3.13
CA LYS A 138 -58.14 18.18 3.22
C LYS A 138 -58.99 18.64 2.04
N ASP A 139 -58.65 18.23 0.82
CA ASP A 139 -59.40 18.59 -0.38
C ASP A 139 -60.81 18.00 -0.36
N GLU A 140 -60.99 16.77 0.14
CA GLU A 140 -62.29 16.14 0.35
C GLU A 140 -63.17 16.93 1.33
N VAL A 141 -62.60 17.36 2.47
CA VAL A 141 -63.32 18.20 3.45
C VAL A 141 -63.72 19.54 2.84
N ILE A 142 -62.82 20.20 2.12
CA ILE A 142 -63.11 21.46 1.42
C ILE A 142 -64.24 21.25 0.39
N GLY A 143 -64.20 20.15 -0.36
CA GLY A 143 -65.26 19.78 -1.31
C GLY A 143 -66.62 19.59 -0.61
N ALA A 144 -66.64 18.85 0.49
CA ALA A 144 -67.85 18.63 1.29
C ALA A 144 -68.40 19.94 1.87
N MET A 145 -67.55 20.82 2.39
CA MET A 145 -67.96 22.15 2.89
C MET A 145 -68.53 23.02 1.78
N LYS A 146 -67.87 23.07 0.61
CA LYS A 146 -68.38 23.82 -0.55
C LYS A 146 -69.75 23.30 -1.00
N LEU A 147 -69.95 21.99 -1.03
CA LEU A 147 -71.24 21.38 -1.38
C LEU A 147 -72.32 21.73 -0.36
N ALA A 148 -72.00 21.70 0.94
CA ALA A 148 -72.92 22.07 2.02
C ALA A 148 -73.33 23.55 1.94
N LEU A 149 -72.38 24.45 1.66
CA LEU A 149 -72.65 25.88 1.47
C LEU A 149 -73.45 26.18 0.19
N SER A 150 -73.35 25.32 -0.83
CA SER A 150 -74.07 25.47 -2.09
C SER A 150 -75.50 24.93 -2.04
N ARG A 151 -75.88 24.20 -0.97
CA ARG A 151 -77.27 23.76 -0.81
C ARG A 151 -78.17 24.97 -0.49
N PRO A 152 -79.33 25.09 -1.15
CA PRO A 152 -80.29 26.14 -0.81
C PRO A 152 -80.71 25.99 0.65
N GLN A 153 -80.71 27.11 1.36
CA GLN A 153 -81.08 27.19 2.77
C GLN A 153 -82.50 26.61 2.93
N PRO A 154 -82.72 25.62 3.83
CA PRO A 154 -84.08 25.17 4.14
C PRO A 154 -84.88 26.36 4.67
N PRO A 155 -86.22 26.39 4.48
CA PRO A 155 -87.05 27.48 4.98
C PRO A 155 -86.78 27.68 6.48
N ALA A 156 -86.61 28.95 6.86
CA ALA A 156 -86.18 29.41 8.18
C ALA A 156 -86.83 28.58 9.30
N ARG A 157 -86.00 27.84 10.03
CA ARG A 157 -86.37 27.17 11.27
C ARG A 157 -85.82 28.04 12.39
N ASP A 158 -86.68 28.41 13.34
CA ASP A 158 -86.44 29.37 14.42
C ASP A 158 -84.98 29.39 14.93
N ASP A 159 -84.39 30.58 14.85
CA ASP A 159 -83.00 30.91 15.19
C ASP A 159 -82.73 30.78 16.70
N SER A 160 -82.59 29.55 17.19
CA SER A 160 -81.93 29.30 18.47
C SER A 160 -80.67 28.46 18.23
N TRP A 161 -79.53 29.14 18.14
CA TRP A 161 -78.21 28.50 18.20
C TRP A 161 -78.05 27.79 19.56
N PRO A 162 -77.43 26.60 19.63
CA PRO A 162 -77.17 25.95 20.90
C PRO A 162 -76.12 26.77 21.66
N THR A 163 -76.54 27.50 22.69
CA THR A 163 -75.59 28.11 23.63
C THR A 163 -74.95 26.97 24.42
N TRP A 164 -73.65 26.71 24.18
CA TRP A 164 -72.86 25.85 25.05
C TRP A 164 -72.80 26.52 26.43
N GLY A 165 -73.69 26.10 27.33
CA GLY A 165 -73.77 26.64 28.68
C GLY A 165 -72.47 26.37 29.42
N HIS A 166 -71.67 27.41 29.64
CA HIS A 166 -70.68 27.42 30.71
C HIS A 166 -71.45 27.44 32.04
N GLY A 167 -71.92 26.27 32.46
CA GLY A 167 -72.56 26.06 33.75
C GLY A 167 -71.55 26.22 34.88
N GLY A 168 -71.49 27.42 35.44
CA GLY A 168 -71.06 27.61 36.82
C GLY A 168 -72.13 27.04 37.76
N GLY A 169 -71.75 26.10 38.61
CA GLY A 169 -72.62 25.53 39.63
C GLY A 169 -71.83 24.61 40.57
N LEU A 170 -71.35 25.18 41.68
CA LEU A 170 -70.90 24.42 42.84
C LEU A 170 -72.03 23.49 43.33
N ALA A 171 -71.72 22.22 43.53
CA ALA A 171 -71.83 21.51 44.82
C ALA A 171 -72.12 20.00 44.65
N ALA A 172 -71.28 19.22 45.36
CA ALA A 172 -71.59 17.96 46.03
C ALA A 172 -71.94 16.71 45.20
N GLY A 173 -71.10 15.67 45.32
CA GLY A 173 -71.53 14.29 45.14
C GLY A 173 -70.46 13.34 44.58
N ALA A 174 -69.74 12.68 45.49
CA ALA A 174 -69.02 11.41 45.36
C ALA A 174 -69.14 10.61 44.04
N ASP A 175 -68.01 10.26 43.43
CA ASP A 175 -67.36 8.95 43.67
C ASP A 175 -66.08 8.82 42.84
N LYS A 176 -64.93 8.78 43.52
CA LYS A 176 -63.66 8.37 42.91
C LYS A 176 -63.59 6.85 42.97
N ARG A 177 -63.89 6.17 41.86
CA ARG A 177 -63.45 4.78 41.69
C ARG A 177 -62.03 4.77 41.13
N ALA A 178 -61.11 4.39 42.00
CA ALA A 178 -59.80 3.89 41.62
C ALA A 178 -59.97 2.64 40.76
N ILE A 179 -59.22 2.56 39.67
CA ILE A 179 -59.03 1.33 38.88
C ILE A 179 -57.59 0.88 39.15
N ASN A 180 -57.47 -0.31 39.72
CA ASN A 180 -56.23 -1.09 39.82
C ASN A 180 -55.78 -1.56 38.44
#